data_AF-A0ABD0MDQ4-F1
#
_entry.id   AF-A0ABD0MDQ4-F1
#
_cell.length_a   1.000
_cell.length_b   1.000
_cell.length_c   1.000
_cell.angle_alpha   90.00
_cell.angle_beta   90.00
_cell.angle_gamma   90.00
#
_symmetry.space_group_name_H-M   'P 1'
#
loop_
_entity.id
_entity.type
_entity.pdbx_description
1 polymer ?
#
loop_
_entity_poly.entity_id
_entity_poly.type
_entity_poly.pdbx_seq_one_letter_code
_entity_poly.pdbx_strand_id
1 'polypeptide(L)'
;MFVPALLICVVLRAFSAQAKVADDFDSKDFFYEKTEPEGMDQNAKKISQILSGAGPYYATLYSVHHRIPLYSAYRFDSECFTDSGRISYWHLEPQLSNHQQEISMVRETQGYKNAYKENQAISDDYSETGYDRGHLNPNSFQCREGRRSTFTLTNAAPMDACFNRNQWAKWEKTLRIFLRDTLTSDGGSATAYIVTGTVPDPNLRIPQSEISEEPERVTVPSHIWTAVCYKHNEDNSKSFSFGYMGENKPEGSINLMSVSNLNTQIKNLYGQRSEINIFVDDCFHDNNKLDQVKVKFQKSINQQIKEKQGDQIMSSDMQNTYVALKRAADGNVVSEKKFKVSQMTIKLAFDSIITYYNAVKDLKISAGSACLITRVKPLVRSDFRKRDVSGVSDAVECLLVPERHMTAADGSPCSSFSDSRYSCRCTIDGEIKSCCSTPCLYQDNVNSYRCYSGQTQIECSPQYSLVTYKGEQCLDDHPCATYGEDYYWCNKISGGWDYCSPPLWRSKAINGKYCRSDHACAKYGSGHMWCYTDDEGSYADCCTSDDCYSAVNGKTCRSNHKCGYHGEDYLWCYTDYEDNWHYCCKSCW
;
A
#
# COMPACT_ATOMS: atom_id res chain seq x y z
N MET A 1 -79.05 -49.45 -13.61
CA MET A 1 -78.90 -48.30 -14.52
C MET A 1 -77.72 -47.45 -14.07
N PHE A 2 -76.73 -47.33 -14.96
CA PHE A 2 -75.71 -46.30 -15.13
C PHE A 2 -74.77 -45.86 -13.98
N VAL A 3 -73.51 -46.31 -14.15
CA VAL A 3 -72.20 -45.70 -13.87
C VAL A 3 -71.96 -44.55 -14.90
N PRO A 4 -70.90 -43.70 -14.90
CA PRO A 4 -70.26 -42.81 -13.90
C PRO A 4 -70.00 -41.36 -14.45
N ALA A 5 -69.35 -40.48 -13.67
CA ALA A 5 -68.32 -39.55 -14.19
C ALA A 5 -67.33 -39.19 -13.06
N LEU A 6 -66.17 -39.84 -12.97
CA LEU A 6 -64.87 -39.40 -13.54
C LEU A 6 -64.32 -38.11 -12.93
N LEU A 7 -63.51 -38.24 -11.87
CA LEU A 7 -62.38 -37.35 -11.63
C LEU A 7 -61.22 -38.18 -11.06
N ILE A 8 -60.32 -38.50 -11.97
CA ILE A 8 -59.05 -39.18 -11.77
C ILE A 8 -58.14 -38.22 -11.00
N CYS A 9 -57.93 -38.46 -9.70
CA CYS A 9 -56.77 -37.91 -9.01
C CYS A 9 -55.56 -38.78 -9.37
N VAL A 10 -54.84 -38.37 -10.41
CA VAL A 10 -53.54 -38.91 -10.77
C VAL A 10 -52.61 -38.76 -9.56
N VAL A 11 -52.13 -39.90 -9.06
CA VAL A 11 -50.98 -40.00 -8.16
C VAL A 11 -49.77 -39.49 -8.93
N LEU A 12 -49.56 -38.17 -8.92
CA LEU A 12 -48.26 -37.59 -9.24
C LEU A 12 -47.40 -37.82 -8.00
N ARG A 13 -46.61 -38.89 -8.09
CA ARG A 13 -45.36 -39.01 -7.35
C ARG A 13 -44.65 -37.66 -7.49
N ALA A 14 -44.62 -36.90 -6.40
CA ALA A 14 -43.58 -35.92 -6.21
C ALA A 14 -42.26 -36.71 -6.19
N PHE A 15 -41.69 -36.88 -7.38
CA PHE A 15 -40.26 -37.01 -7.50
C PHE A 15 -39.72 -35.73 -6.89
N SER A 16 -39.39 -35.79 -5.59
CA SER A 16 -38.43 -34.90 -4.99
C SER A 16 -37.19 -35.02 -5.87
N ALA A 17 -37.05 -34.09 -6.81
CA ALA A 17 -35.83 -33.91 -7.56
C ALA A 17 -34.78 -33.50 -6.52
N GLN A 18 -34.09 -34.50 -5.97
CA GLN A 18 -32.84 -34.27 -5.27
C GLN A 18 -31.89 -33.67 -6.30
N ALA A 19 -31.72 -32.36 -6.21
CA ALA A 19 -30.66 -31.65 -6.89
C ALA A 19 -29.34 -32.20 -6.35
N LYS A 20 -28.76 -33.18 -7.07
CA LYS A 20 -27.43 -33.71 -6.78
C LYS A 20 -26.40 -32.70 -7.27
N VAL A 21 -26.19 -31.66 -6.47
CA VAL A 21 -24.90 -30.97 -6.40
C VAL A 21 -23.92 -32.01 -5.84
N ALA A 22 -22.76 -32.21 -6.47
CA ALA A 22 -21.86 -33.33 -6.16
C ALA A 22 -21.71 -33.58 -4.64
N ASP A 23 -22.11 -34.76 -4.18
CA ASP A 23 -22.04 -35.15 -2.76
C ASP A 23 -20.56 -35.33 -2.28
N ASP A 24 -19.63 -35.44 -3.23
CA ASP A 24 -18.22 -35.81 -2.99
C ASP A 24 -17.31 -35.16 -4.05
N PHE A 25 -16.00 -35.06 -3.79
CA PHE A 25 -15.03 -34.64 -4.82
C PHE A 25 -14.84 -35.76 -5.85
N ASP A 26 -14.93 -35.42 -7.13
CA ASP A 26 -14.73 -36.38 -8.24
C ASP A 26 -13.31 -36.96 -8.26
N SER A 27 -12.31 -36.23 -7.74
CA SER A 27 -10.93 -36.71 -7.59
C SER A 27 -10.45 -36.58 -6.15
N LYS A 28 -10.22 -37.74 -5.52
CA LYS A 28 -9.70 -37.83 -4.15
C LYS A 28 -8.19 -37.87 -4.07
N ASP A 29 -7.49 -37.84 -5.20
CA ASP A 29 -6.04 -38.04 -5.26
C ASP A 29 -5.25 -36.85 -4.69
N PHE A 30 -5.89 -35.70 -4.50
CA PHE A 30 -5.29 -34.51 -3.85
C PHE A 30 -5.32 -34.57 -2.33
N PHE A 31 -6.00 -35.55 -1.75
CA PHE A 31 -6.18 -35.67 -0.32
C PHE A 31 -5.34 -36.81 0.25
N TYR A 32 -4.73 -36.55 1.40
CA TYR A 32 -4.01 -37.58 2.15
C TYR A 32 -5.00 -38.68 2.58
N GLU A 33 -4.62 -39.95 2.39
CA GLU A 33 -5.51 -41.13 2.55
C GLU A 33 -6.86 -41.00 1.85
N LYS A 34 -6.92 -40.24 0.74
CA LYS A 34 -8.16 -39.98 -0.03
C LYS A 34 -9.30 -39.40 0.84
N THR A 35 -8.96 -38.69 1.91
CA THR A 35 -9.93 -38.16 2.88
C THR A 35 -9.88 -36.63 2.92
N GLU A 36 -11.01 -36.00 2.62
CA GLU A 36 -11.14 -34.54 2.59
C GLU A 36 -11.08 -33.92 4.00
N PRO A 37 -10.64 -32.65 4.13
CA PRO A 37 -10.77 -31.90 5.37
C PRO A 37 -12.22 -31.82 5.87
N GLU A 38 -12.42 -32.05 7.16
CA GLU A 38 -13.74 -32.02 7.81
C GLU A 38 -13.91 -30.84 8.75
N GLY A 39 -15.17 -30.53 9.07
CA GLY A 39 -15.55 -29.55 10.09
C GLY A 39 -15.81 -28.13 9.59
N MET A 40 -15.60 -27.85 8.31
CA MET A 40 -15.94 -26.56 7.70
C MET A 40 -17.40 -26.51 7.22
N ASP A 41 -17.84 -25.39 6.64
CA ASP A 41 -19.22 -25.17 6.19
C ASP A 41 -19.70 -26.30 5.25
N GLN A 42 -20.66 -27.09 5.72
CA GLN A 42 -21.22 -28.22 4.99
C GLN A 42 -22.05 -27.81 3.77
N ASN A 43 -22.44 -26.52 3.67
CA ASN A 43 -23.15 -25.99 2.51
C ASN A 43 -22.19 -25.48 1.41
N ALA A 44 -20.89 -25.45 1.68
CA ALA A 44 -19.89 -25.08 0.70
C ALA A 44 -19.87 -26.07 -0.47
N LYS A 45 -19.49 -25.58 -1.64
CA LYS A 45 -19.45 -26.34 -2.89
C LYS A 45 -18.10 -26.98 -3.08
N LYS A 46 -18.10 -28.28 -3.37
CA LYS A 46 -16.91 -29.05 -3.75
C LYS A 46 -16.64 -28.85 -5.24
N ILE A 47 -15.46 -28.35 -5.57
CA ILE A 47 -15.05 -28.05 -6.95
C ILE A 47 -13.75 -28.81 -7.24
N SER A 48 -13.72 -29.57 -8.33
CA SER A 48 -12.48 -30.09 -8.90
C SER A 48 -12.05 -29.16 -10.03
N GLN A 49 -10.87 -28.53 -9.92
CA GLN A 49 -10.44 -27.56 -10.91
C GLN A 49 -9.96 -28.22 -12.19
N ILE A 50 -10.73 -28.05 -13.26
CA ILE A 50 -10.56 -28.74 -14.55
C ILE A 50 -10.42 -27.71 -15.68
N LEU A 51 -9.43 -27.93 -16.55
CA LEU A 51 -9.35 -27.26 -17.85
C LEU A 51 -10.05 -28.09 -18.93
N SER A 52 -10.55 -27.42 -19.97
CA SER A 52 -11.19 -28.12 -21.10
C SER A 52 -10.25 -29.17 -21.70
N GLY A 53 -10.71 -30.42 -21.76
CA GLY A 53 -9.93 -31.56 -22.28
C GLY A 53 -8.85 -32.11 -21.36
N ALA A 54 -8.79 -31.67 -20.09
CA ALA A 54 -7.81 -32.13 -19.09
C ALA A 54 -8.47 -32.83 -17.90
N GLY A 55 -7.66 -33.54 -17.11
CA GLY A 55 -8.07 -34.03 -15.79
C GLY A 55 -8.07 -32.91 -14.74
N PRO A 56 -8.52 -33.21 -13.50
CA PRO A 56 -8.49 -32.24 -12.41
C PRO A 56 -7.05 -31.95 -11.99
N TYR A 57 -6.78 -30.72 -11.56
CA TYR A 57 -5.46 -30.29 -11.10
C TYR A 57 -5.35 -30.15 -9.58
N TYR A 58 -6.46 -29.82 -8.94
CA TYR A 58 -6.60 -29.71 -7.49
C TYR A 58 -8.09 -29.69 -7.12
N ALA A 59 -8.38 -29.73 -5.82
CA ALA A 59 -9.73 -29.69 -5.28
C ALA A 59 -9.92 -28.48 -4.38
N THR A 60 -11.07 -27.82 -4.45
CA THR A 60 -11.39 -26.63 -3.66
C THR A 60 -12.76 -26.78 -3.01
N LEU A 61 -12.85 -26.51 -1.71
CA LEU A 61 -14.12 -26.29 -1.02
C LEU A 61 -14.44 -24.79 -1.01
N TYR A 62 -15.50 -24.40 -1.69
CA TYR A 62 -15.83 -22.99 -1.97
C TYR A 62 -17.13 -22.55 -1.28
N SER A 63 -17.07 -21.50 -0.47
CA SER A 63 -18.28 -20.94 0.14
C SER A 63 -18.95 -19.95 -0.82
N VAL A 64 -20.13 -20.30 -1.33
CA VAL A 64 -20.96 -19.40 -2.16
C VAL A 64 -21.42 -18.18 -1.35
N HIS A 65 -21.68 -18.35 -0.05
CA HIS A 65 -22.10 -17.26 0.84
C HIS A 65 -21.00 -16.21 1.03
N HIS A 66 -19.76 -16.65 1.24
CA HIS A 66 -18.61 -15.76 1.41
C HIS A 66 -17.92 -15.37 0.10
N ARG A 67 -18.18 -16.10 -0.99
CA ARG A 67 -17.54 -15.98 -2.30
C ARG A 67 -16.01 -16.13 -2.26
N ILE A 68 -15.51 -16.93 -1.33
CA ILE A 68 -14.10 -17.29 -1.20
C ILE A 68 -13.95 -18.79 -0.98
N PRO A 69 -12.80 -19.39 -1.35
CA PRO A 69 -12.48 -20.75 -0.96
C PRO A 69 -12.20 -20.86 0.54
N LEU A 70 -12.82 -21.85 1.17
CA LEU A 70 -12.49 -22.25 2.54
C LEU A 70 -11.17 -23.02 2.56
N TYR A 71 -10.93 -23.87 1.56
CA TYR A 71 -9.61 -24.43 1.26
C TYR A 71 -9.45 -24.84 -0.21
N SER A 72 -8.20 -24.96 -0.64
CA SER A 72 -7.75 -25.68 -1.82
C SER A 72 -6.73 -26.76 -1.42
N ALA A 73 -6.96 -28.00 -1.83
CA ALA A 73 -6.12 -29.17 -1.59
C ALA A 73 -5.43 -29.62 -2.89
N TYR A 74 -4.12 -29.81 -2.85
CA TYR A 74 -3.27 -30.11 -4.00
C TYR A 74 -2.04 -30.92 -3.60
N ARG A 75 -1.39 -31.54 -4.58
CA ARG A 75 -0.11 -32.23 -4.40
C ARG A 75 1.04 -31.35 -4.89
N PHE A 76 2.16 -31.43 -4.20
CA PHE A 76 3.40 -30.82 -4.66
C PHE A 76 4.04 -31.66 -5.75
N ASP A 77 4.45 -31.02 -6.85
CA ASP A 77 5.24 -31.65 -7.90
C ASP A 77 6.65 -31.05 -7.90
N SER A 78 7.65 -31.90 -7.66
CA SER A 78 9.06 -31.49 -7.60
C SER A 78 9.61 -31.02 -8.95
N GLU A 79 8.99 -31.39 -10.07
CA GLU A 79 9.40 -30.96 -11.41
C GLU A 79 8.96 -29.52 -11.74
N CYS A 80 7.97 -28.98 -11.00
CA CYS A 80 7.40 -27.66 -11.24
C CYS A 80 8.19 -26.53 -10.55
N PHE A 81 9.45 -26.29 -10.96
CA PHE A 81 10.34 -25.30 -10.30
C PHE A 81 10.56 -23.96 -11.04
N THR A 82 10.03 -23.75 -12.25
CA THR A 82 10.20 -22.46 -12.93
C THR A 82 9.17 -21.44 -12.44
N ASP A 83 9.50 -20.14 -12.46
CA ASP A 83 8.56 -19.04 -12.16
C ASP A 83 7.92 -18.44 -13.44
N SER A 84 8.36 -18.90 -14.62
CA SER A 84 7.86 -18.47 -15.93
C SER A 84 6.52 -19.13 -16.28
N GLY A 85 5.55 -18.37 -16.79
CA GLY A 85 4.26 -18.92 -17.26
C GLY A 85 3.05 -18.41 -16.49
N ARG A 86 3.17 -17.27 -15.79
CA ARG A 86 2.04 -16.55 -15.22
C ARG A 86 1.16 -15.96 -16.33
N ILE A 87 -0.14 -16.22 -16.27
CA ILE A 87 -1.12 -15.61 -17.18
C ILE A 87 -1.74 -14.36 -16.54
N SER A 88 -2.30 -13.47 -17.38
CA SER A 88 -2.86 -12.18 -16.95
C SER A 88 -4.38 -12.17 -16.82
N TYR A 89 -5.06 -13.25 -17.21
CA TYR A 89 -6.53 -13.34 -17.18
C TYR A 89 -7.00 -14.42 -16.20
N TRP A 90 -8.20 -14.23 -15.67
CA TRP A 90 -8.85 -15.12 -14.71
C TRP A 90 -9.94 -15.97 -15.37
N HIS A 91 -10.31 -17.04 -14.70
CA HIS A 91 -11.39 -17.95 -15.07
C HIS A 91 -12.50 -17.91 -14.02
N LEU A 92 -13.68 -18.33 -14.44
CA LEU A 92 -14.87 -18.55 -13.62
C LEU A 92 -15.27 -20.03 -13.70
N GLU A 93 -15.99 -20.51 -12.69
CA GLU A 93 -16.47 -21.89 -12.59
C GLU A 93 -17.97 -21.96 -12.96
N PRO A 94 -18.35 -22.41 -14.17
CA PRO A 94 -19.76 -22.50 -14.58
C PRO A 94 -20.58 -23.44 -13.69
N GLN A 95 -19.95 -24.49 -13.16
CA GLN A 95 -20.57 -25.50 -12.30
C GLN A 95 -21.17 -24.95 -10.99
N LEU A 96 -20.90 -23.68 -10.64
CA LEU A 96 -21.50 -23.02 -9.48
C LEU A 96 -22.87 -22.37 -9.74
N SER A 97 -23.21 -22.07 -11.00
CA SER A 97 -24.42 -21.27 -11.32
C SER A 97 -25.45 -21.99 -12.19
N ASN A 98 -25.05 -22.96 -13.01
CA ASN A 98 -25.98 -23.75 -13.81
C ASN A 98 -25.57 -25.22 -13.87
N HIS A 99 -26.56 -26.10 -13.72
CA HIS A 99 -26.38 -27.55 -13.71
C HIS A 99 -25.83 -28.08 -15.07
N GLN A 100 -24.64 -28.70 -15.01
CA GLN A 100 -24.21 -29.90 -15.74
C GLN A 100 -23.72 -29.85 -17.21
N GLN A 101 -23.65 -28.72 -17.93
CA GLN A 101 -23.08 -28.76 -19.30
C GLN A 101 -21.58 -28.45 -19.38
N GLU A 102 -21.05 -27.53 -18.56
CA GLU A 102 -19.64 -27.14 -18.61
C GLU A 102 -18.98 -27.30 -17.24
N ILE A 103 -18.19 -28.36 -17.11
CA ILE A 103 -17.49 -28.74 -15.87
C ILE A 103 -16.10 -28.10 -15.79
N SER A 104 -15.57 -27.65 -16.93
CA SER A 104 -14.28 -26.96 -16.99
C SER A 104 -14.43 -25.47 -16.72
N MET A 105 -13.43 -24.88 -16.08
CA MET A 105 -13.37 -23.44 -15.88
C MET A 105 -13.29 -22.70 -17.22
N VAL A 106 -13.94 -21.54 -17.30
CA VAL A 106 -14.02 -20.72 -18.52
C VAL A 106 -13.35 -19.38 -18.31
N ARG A 107 -12.68 -18.85 -19.33
CA ARG A 107 -12.05 -17.52 -19.25
C ARG A 107 -13.12 -16.47 -18.94
N GLU A 108 -12.84 -15.60 -17.99
CA GLU A 108 -13.74 -14.52 -17.62
C GLU A 108 -13.93 -13.54 -18.80
N THR A 109 -15.17 -13.38 -19.23
CA THR A 109 -15.63 -12.41 -20.23
C THR A 109 -16.80 -11.63 -19.66
N GLN A 110 -17.16 -10.48 -20.25
CA GLN A 110 -18.29 -9.69 -19.74
C GLN A 110 -19.61 -10.47 -19.70
N GLY A 111 -19.86 -11.34 -20.70
CA GLY A 111 -21.02 -12.22 -20.73
C GLY A 111 -21.03 -13.22 -19.57
N TYR A 112 -19.89 -13.88 -19.31
CA TYR A 112 -19.78 -14.85 -18.22
C TYR A 112 -19.77 -14.22 -16.82
N LYS A 113 -19.26 -13.00 -16.67
CA LYS A 113 -19.39 -12.25 -15.42
C LYS A 113 -20.86 -12.11 -15.03
N ASN A 114 -21.70 -11.63 -15.95
CA ASN A 114 -23.13 -11.46 -15.71
C ASN A 114 -23.84 -12.79 -15.41
N ALA A 115 -23.45 -13.86 -16.10
CA ALA A 115 -24.05 -15.18 -15.92
C ALA A 115 -23.70 -15.82 -14.57
N TYR A 116 -22.52 -15.54 -14.02
CA TYR A 116 -21.97 -16.30 -12.89
C TYR A 116 -21.70 -15.49 -11.62
N LYS A 117 -21.79 -14.15 -11.66
CA LYS A 117 -21.51 -13.27 -10.49
C LYS A 117 -22.36 -13.55 -9.25
N GLU A 118 -23.53 -14.18 -9.42
CA GLU A 118 -24.41 -14.50 -8.30
C GLU A 118 -23.74 -15.45 -7.30
N ASN A 119 -23.11 -16.52 -7.77
CA ASN A 119 -22.62 -17.61 -6.92
C ASN A 119 -21.10 -17.62 -6.71
N GLN A 120 -20.36 -16.70 -7.34
CA GLN A 120 -18.91 -16.59 -7.16
C GLN A 120 -18.40 -15.16 -7.26
N ALA A 121 -17.16 -14.95 -6.84
CA ALA A 121 -16.47 -13.69 -7.04
C ALA A 121 -16.11 -13.49 -8.53
N ILE A 122 -16.10 -12.24 -8.99
CA ILE A 122 -15.61 -11.84 -10.31
C ILE A 122 -14.46 -10.84 -10.14
N SER A 123 -13.69 -10.59 -11.21
CA SER A 123 -12.52 -9.71 -11.11
C SER A 123 -12.88 -8.29 -10.66
N ASP A 124 -14.06 -7.80 -11.01
CA ASP A 124 -14.51 -6.45 -10.69
C ASP A 124 -14.70 -6.24 -9.18
N ASP A 125 -14.99 -7.31 -8.41
CA ASP A 125 -15.16 -7.22 -6.95
C ASP A 125 -13.87 -6.84 -6.21
N TYR A 126 -12.73 -7.08 -6.85
CA TYR A 126 -11.41 -6.78 -6.32
C TYR A 126 -10.88 -5.43 -6.80
N SER A 127 -11.53 -4.81 -7.80
CA SER A 127 -11.06 -3.57 -8.40
C SER A 127 -11.09 -2.43 -7.39
N GLU A 128 -9.99 -1.67 -7.31
CA GLU A 128 -9.86 -0.47 -6.43
C GLU A 128 -10.01 -0.74 -4.92
N THR A 129 -10.10 -2.00 -4.49
CA THR A 129 -10.26 -2.37 -3.08
C THR A 129 -8.96 -2.36 -2.28
N GLY A 130 -7.81 -2.34 -2.95
CA GLY A 130 -6.49 -2.50 -2.34
C GLY A 130 -6.12 -3.95 -1.98
N TYR A 131 -7.05 -4.91 -2.09
CA TYR A 131 -6.79 -6.33 -1.87
C TYR A 131 -6.27 -7.01 -3.14
N ASP A 132 -5.31 -7.90 -2.96
CA ASP A 132 -4.88 -8.81 -4.01
C ASP A 132 -5.82 -10.01 -4.11
N ARG A 133 -5.89 -10.59 -5.30
CA ARG A 133 -6.41 -11.95 -5.52
C ARG A 133 -5.35 -12.96 -5.08
N GLY A 134 -5.28 -13.20 -3.78
CA GLY A 134 -4.31 -14.11 -3.18
C GLY A 134 -4.69 -15.57 -3.45
N HIS A 135 -3.79 -16.34 -4.06
CA HIS A 135 -4.05 -17.73 -4.45
C HIS A 135 -3.95 -18.65 -3.23
N LEU A 136 -4.77 -19.70 -3.18
CA LEU A 136 -4.63 -20.78 -2.19
C LEU A 136 -3.75 -21.91 -2.72
N ASN A 137 -4.01 -22.42 -3.93
CA ASN A 137 -3.04 -23.19 -4.70
C ASN A 137 -2.16 -22.24 -5.53
N PRO A 138 -0.89 -22.01 -5.16
CA PRO A 138 -0.08 -20.97 -5.78
C PRO A 138 0.38 -21.38 -7.19
N ASN A 139 0.44 -20.42 -8.12
CA ASN A 139 0.98 -20.64 -9.47
C ASN A 139 2.37 -21.31 -9.45
N SER A 140 3.22 -20.89 -8.52
CA SER A 140 4.60 -21.37 -8.40
C SER A 140 4.69 -22.85 -7.99
N PHE A 141 3.62 -23.46 -7.47
CA PHE A 141 3.59 -24.87 -7.11
C PHE A 141 3.18 -25.77 -8.29
N GLN A 142 2.78 -25.17 -9.41
CA GLN A 142 2.27 -25.86 -10.59
C GLN A 142 3.14 -25.58 -11.82
N CYS A 143 2.98 -26.40 -12.87
CA CYS A 143 3.64 -26.18 -14.16
C CYS A 143 2.72 -26.50 -15.34
N ARG A 144 3.08 -26.00 -16.53
CA ARG A 144 2.28 -26.14 -17.76
C ARG A 144 0.83 -25.65 -17.55
N GLU A 145 -0.16 -26.39 -18.05
CA GLU A 145 -1.58 -26.09 -17.86
C GLU A 145 -2.03 -26.08 -16.39
N GLY A 146 -1.30 -26.75 -15.49
CA GLY A 146 -1.56 -26.67 -14.05
C GLY A 146 -1.38 -25.26 -13.49
N ARG A 147 -0.54 -24.41 -14.11
CA ARG A 147 -0.47 -22.99 -13.74
C ARG A 147 -1.71 -22.24 -14.12
N ARG A 148 -2.22 -22.51 -15.32
CA ARG A 148 -3.43 -21.86 -15.82
C ARG A 148 -4.62 -22.20 -14.93
N SER A 149 -4.73 -23.45 -14.46
CA SER A 149 -5.80 -23.87 -13.54
C SER A 149 -5.80 -23.14 -12.19
N THR A 150 -4.68 -22.54 -11.78
CA THR A 150 -4.64 -21.73 -10.53
C THR A 150 -5.32 -20.36 -10.65
N PHE A 151 -5.52 -19.83 -11.87
CA PHE A 151 -6.10 -18.51 -12.14
C PHE A 151 -7.62 -18.57 -12.27
N THR A 152 -8.27 -19.03 -11.20
CA THR A 152 -9.74 -19.02 -11.04
C THR A 152 -10.08 -18.33 -9.73
N LEU A 153 -11.16 -17.54 -9.71
CA LEU A 153 -11.55 -16.80 -8.51
C LEU A 153 -12.11 -17.70 -7.40
N THR A 154 -12.39 -18.96 -7.71
CA THR A 154 -12.67 -19.98 -6.69
C THR A 154 -11.41 -20.51 -6.01
N ASN A 155 -10.21 -20.17 -6.49
CA ASN A 155 -8.92 -20.48 -5.84
C ASN A 155 -8.26 -19.22 -5.26
N ALA A 156 -8.98 -18.09 -5.24
CA ALA A 156 -8.45 -16.83 -4.73
C ALA A 156 -9.37 -16.22 -3.66
N ALA A 157 -8.75 -15.55 -2.70
CA ALA A 157 -9.43 -14.75 -1.69
C ALA A 157 -8.79 -13.36 -1.59
N PRO A 158 -9.50 -12.34 -1.06
CA PRO A 158 -8.92 -11.03 -0.81
C PRO A 158 -7.81 -11.13 0.22
N MET A 159 -6.56 -10.98 -0.21
CA MET A 159 -5.42 -10.91 0.70
C MET A 159 -4.86 -9.50 0.72
N ASP A 160 -4.52 -8.99 1.91
CA ASP A 160 -3.85 -7.71 2.05
C ASP A 160 -2.59 -7.70 1.16
N ALA A 161 -2.42 -6.64 0.36
CA ALA A 161 -1.37 -6.60 -0.65
C ALA A 161 0.05 -6.71 -0.04
N CYS A 162 0.28 -6.12 1.14
CA CYS A 162 1.56 -6.22 1.82
C CYS A 162 1.80 -7.63 2.38
N PHE A 163 0.76 -8.22 2.98
CA PHE A 163 0.81 -9.60 3.46
C PHE A 163 1.07 -10.58 2.31
N ASN A 164 0.27 -10.53 1.25
CA ASN A 164 0.33 -11.43 0.10
C ASN A 164 1.69 -11.36 -0.62
N ARG A 165 2.10 -10.15 -1.02
CA ARG A 165 3.28 -9.94 -1.90
C ARG A 165 4.61 -10.13 -1.18
N ASN A 166 4.64 -9.98 0.15
CA ASN A 166 5.88 -10.01 0.92
C ASN A 166 5.93 -11.20 1.88
N GLN A 167 5.04 -11.22 2.88
CA GLN A 167 5.12 -12.20 3.96
C GLN A 167 4.69 -13.58 3.47
N TRP A 168 3.47 -13.68 2.93
CA TRP A 168 2.92 -14.92 2.43
C TRP A 168 3.75 -15.48 1.26
N ALA A 169 4.07 -14.66 0.26
CA ALA A 169 4.93 -15.07 -0.86
C ALA A 169 6.31 -15.59 -0.41
N LYS A 170 6.90 -15.01 0.64
CA LYS A 170 8.17 -15.52 1.21
C LYS A 170 8.00 -16.90 1.84
N TRP A 171 6.90 -17.13 2.55
CA TRP A 171 6.59 -18.42 3.15
C TRP A 171 6.26 -19.47 2.09
N GLU A 172 5.49 -19.14 1.05
CA GLU A 172 5.24 -20.02 -0.10
C GLU A 172 6.55 -20.42 -0.80
N LYS A 173 7.43 -19.45 -1.08
CA LYS A 173 8.75 -19.72 -1.66
C LYS A 173 9.59 -20.63 -0.76
N THR A 174 9.56 -20.40 0.55
CA THR A 174 10.29 -21.19 1.53
C THR A 174 9.78 -22.62 1.59
N LEU A 175 8.46 -22.79 1.63
CA LEU A 175 7.80 -24.10 1.59
C LEU A 175 8.17 -24.86 0.31
N ARG A 176 8.09 -24.20 -0.86
CA ARG A 176 8.44 -24.80 -2.15
C ARG A 176 9.89 -25.31 -2.18
N ILE A 177 10.84 -24.49 -1.73
CA ILE A 177 12.26 -24.87 -1.66
C ILE A 177 12.44 -26.05 -0.71
N PHE A 178 11.86 -25.96 0.50
CA PHE A 178 11.97 -27.01 1.52
C PHE A 178 11.42 -28.36 1.02
N LEU A 179 10.24 -28.38 0.40
CA LEU A 179 9.64 -29.61 -0.10
C LEU A 179 10.43 -30.20 -1.27
N ARG A 180 10.88 -29.36 -2.21
CA ARG A 180 11.75 -29.82 -3.31
C ARG A 180 13.02 -30.49 -2.79
N ASP A 181 13.74 -29.81 -1.90
CA ASP A 181 15.02 -30.29 -1.39
C ASP A 181 14.82 -31.60 -0.63
N THR A 182 13.75 -31.69 0.17
CA THR A 182 13.40 -32.90 0.92
C THR A 182 13.05 -34.05 -0.03
N LEU A 183 12.18 -33.83 -1.02
CA LEU A 183 11.83 -34.85 -2.03
C LEU A 183 13.06 -35.33 -2.81
N THR A 184 13.93 -34.41 -3.20
CA THR A 184 15.15 -34.73 -3.93
C THR A 184 16.09 -35.57 -3.07
N SER A 185 16.24 -35.24 -1.79
CA SER A 185 17.05 -36.00 -0.84
C SER A 185 16.50 -37.40 -0.58
N ASP A 186 15.19 -37.58 -0.69
CA ASP A 186 14.50 -38.87 -0.58
C ASP A 186 14.34 -39.60 -1.93
N GLY A 187 15.01 -39.12 -2.99
CA GLY A 187 14.99 -39.76 -4.31
C GLY A 187 13.62 -39.78 -4.97
N GLY A 188 12.73 -38.84 -4.64
CA GLY A 188 11.35 -38.80 -5.12
C GLY A 188 10.43 -39.84 -4.48
N SER A 189 10.87 -40.52 -3.42
CA SER A 189 10.14 -41.62 -2.79
C SER A 189 9.09 -41.17 -1.77
N ALA A 190 8.46 -40.00 -1.99
CA ALA A 190 7.44 -39.45 -1.11
C ALA A 190 6.41 -38.63 -1.86
N THR A 191 5.25 -38.43 -1.25
CA THR A 191 4.20 -37.53 -1.72
C THR A 191 3.93 -36.45 -0.69
N ALA A 192 3.89 -35.19 -1.13
CA ALA A 192 3.50 -34.07 -0.27
C ALA A 192 2.09 -33.58 -0.65
N TYR A 193 1.16 -33.73 0.29
CA TYR A 193 -0.21 -33.21 0.23
C TYR A 193 -0.25 -31.87 0.95
N ILE A 194 -0.87 -30.88 0.32
CA ILE A 194 -0.94 -29.51 0.84
C ILE A 194 -2.38 -29.05 0.81
N VAL A 195 -2.83 -28.46 1.91
CA VAL A 195 -4.14 -27.81 2.01
C VAL A 195 -3.90 -26.37 2.45
N THR A 196 -4.24 -25.41 1.62
CA THR A 196 -4.22 -23.99 1.96
C THR A 196 -5.64 -23.49 2.07
N GLY A 197 -5.96 -22.71 3.08
CA GLY A 197 -7.33 -22.26 3.33
C GLY A 197 -7.43 -20.90 3.99
N THR A 198 -8.69 -20.48 4.17
CA THR A 198 -9.02 -19.17 4.71
C THR A 198 -9.98 -19.28 5.89
N VAL A 199 -9.95 -18.25 6.74
CA VAL A 199 -10.92 -18.04 7.81
C VAL A 199 -11.74 -16.79 7.45
N PRO A 200 -13.00 -16.94 7.01
CA PRO A 200 -13.84 -15.79 6.65
C PRO A 200 -14.00 -14.81 7.83
N ASP A 201 -13.86 -13.50 7.60
CA ASP A 201 -14.27 -12.47 8.57
C ASP A 201 -15.74 -12.08 8.33
N PRO A 202 -16.67 -12.35 9.25
CA PRO A 202 -18.08 -12.03 9.05
C PRO A 202 -18.35 -10.52 8.90
N ASN A 203 -17.42 -9.66 9.33
CA ASN A 203 -17.62 -8.22 9.40
C ASN A 203 -16.95 -7.43 8.26
N LEU A 204 -16.24 -8.10 7.35
CA LEU A 204 -15.48 -7.42 6.30
C LEU A 204 -15.73 -8.04 4.92
N ARG A 205 -16.32 -7.25 4.03
CA ARG A 205 -16.60 -7.62 2.64
C ARG A 205 -16.13 -6.53 1.68
N ILE A 206 -15.86 -6.93 0.44
CA ILE A 206 -15.49 -6.06 -0.67
C ILE A 206 -16.43 -6.28 -1.89
N PRO A 207 -16.52 -5.29 -2.80
CA PRO A 207 -15.98 -3.92 -2.68
C PRO A 207 -16.72 -3.13 -1.59
N GLN A 208 -16.05 -2.20 -0.90
CA GLN A 208 -16.68 -1.39 0.15
C GLN A 208 -17.60 -0.33 -0.46
N SER A 209 -18.73 -0.04 0.19
CA SER A 209 -19.71 0.92 -0.32
C SER A 209 -19.18 2.35 -0.53
N GLU A 210 -18.10 2.75 0.15
CA GLU A 210 -17.47 4.06 -0.05
C GLU A 210 -16.67 4.19 -1.36
N ILE A 211 -16.32 3.07 -2.00
CA ILE A 211 -15.47 3.02 -3.20
C ILE A 211 -16.17 2.40 -4.42
N SER A 212 -17.36 1.81 -4.25
CA SER A 212 -18.09 1.16 -5.34
C SER A 212 -19.60 1.19 -5.11
N GLU A 213 -20.36 1.34 -6.19
CA GLU A 213 -21.83 1.17 -6.18
C GLU A 213 -22.25 -0.31 -6.21
N GLU A 214 -21.32 -1.23 -6.44
CA GLU A 214 -21.59 -2.68 -6.39
C GLU A 214 -21.72 -3.17 -4.93
N PRO A 215 -22.55 -4.19 -4.66
CA PRO A 215 -22.79 -4.66 -3.30
C PRO A 215 -21.56 -5.36 -2.70
N GLU A 216 -21.33 -5.12 -1.41
CA GLU A 216 -20.35 -5.81 -0.56
C GLU A 216 -20.63 -7.32 -0.50
N ARG A 217 -19.90 -8.11 -1.31
CA ARG A 217 -20.31 -9.49 -1.59
C ARG A 217 -19.22 -10.54 -1.48
N VAL A 218 -17.95 -10.14 -1.48
CA VAL A 218 -16.80 -11.05 -1.30
C VAL A 218 -16.21 -10.83 0.09
N THR A 219 -16.18 -11.86 0.92
CA THR A 219 -15.64 -11.77 2.28
C THR A 219 -14.13 -11.65 2.25
N VAL A 220 -13.57 -10.73 3.04
CA VAL A 220 -12.13 -10.68 3.31
C VAL A 220 -11.85 -11.65 4.45
N PRO A 221 -10.97 -12.65 4.28
CA PRO A 221 -10.62 -13.54 5.37
C PRO A 221 -9.79 -12.82 6.44
N SER A 222 -9.99 -13.17 7.71
CA SER A 222 -9.17 -12.67 8.82
C SER A 222 -7.79 -13.33 8.85
N HIS A 223 -7.71 -14.60 8.44
CA HIS A 223 -6.50 -15.40 8.46
C HIS A 223 -6.39 -16.29 7.22
N ILE A 224 -5.16 -16.56 6.82
CA ILE A 224 -4.79 -17.54 5.79
C ILE A 224 -3.94 -18.60 6.48
N TRP A 225 -4.12 -19.86 6.10
CA TRP A 225 -3.34 -20.96 6.65
C TRP A 225 -2.97 -21.99 5.59
N THR A 226 -1.89 -22.73 5.83
CA THR A 226 -1.45 -23.86 5.02
C THR A 226 -1.07 -25.02 5.93
N ALA A 227 -1.55 -26.22 5.61
CA ALA A 227 -1.17 -27.48 6.23
C ALA A 227 -0.46 -28.37 5.21
N VAL A 228 0.56 -29.09 5.67
CA VAL A 228 1.42 -29.94 4.85
C VAL A 228 1.51 -31.32 5.48
N CYS A 229 1.26 -32.34 4.66
CA CYS A 229 1.45 -33.74 4.99
C CYS A 229 2.46 -34.35 4.01
N TYR A 230 3.65 -34.68 4.49
CA TYR A 230 4.71 -35.32 3.72
C TYR A 230 4.76 -36.81 4.07
N LYS A 231 4.38 -37.66 3.13
CA LYS A 231 4.34 -39.11 3.31
C LYS A 231 5.41 -39.77 2.46
N HIS A 232 6.44 -40.31 3.11
CA HIS A 232 7.43 -41.15 2.45
C HIS A 232 6.84 -42.54 2.19
N ASN A 233 7.09 -43.08 1.00
CA ASN A 233 6.45 -44.30 0.50
C ASN A 233 6.92 -45.55 1.28
N GLU A 234 8.21 -45.61 1.62
CA GLU A 234 8.83 -46.80 2.24
C GLU A 234 9.26 -46.60 3.71
N ASP A 235 9.72 -45.39 4.09
CA ASP A 235 10.27 -45.10 5.42
C ASP A 235 9.39 -44.12 6.20
N ASN A 236 8.52 -44.66 7.07
CA ASN A 236 7.64 -43.85 7.91
C ASN A 236 8.40 -42.88 8.84
N SER A 237 9.66 -43.18 9.18
CA SER A 237 10.46 -42.29 10.04
C SER A 237 10.77 -40.95 9.35
N LYS A 238 10.73 -40.90 8.01
CA LYS A 238 10.91 -39.69 7.21
C LYS A 238 9.62 -38.92 6.90
N SER A 239 8.46 -39.50 7.21
CA SER A 239 7.17 -38.81 7.05
C SER A 239 7.00 -37.73 8.12
N PHE A 240 6.41 -36.58 7.80
CA PHE A 240 6.17 -35.49 8.74
C PHE A 240 4.97 -34.63 8.33
N SER A 241 4.41 -33.90 9.29
CA SER A 241 3.37 -32.92 9.04
C SER A 241 3.59 -31.64 9.84
N PHE A 242 3.09 -30.53 9.31
CA PHE A 242 3.08 -29.24 9.99
C PHE A 242 2.05 -28.31 9.33
N GLY A 243 1.78 -27.18 9.97
CA GLY A 243 1.00 -26.11 9.36
C GLY A 243 1.52 -24.74 9.76
N TYR A 244 1.09 -23.71 9.04
CA TYR A 244 1.32 -22.33 9.43
C TYR A 244 0.09 -21.47 9.13
N MET A 245 -0.09 -20.43 9.93
CA MET A 245 -1.22 -19.49 9.83
C MET A 245 -0.71 -18.07 10.00
N GLY A 246 -1.23 -17.15 9.18
CA GLY A 246 -0.96 -15.72 9.28
C GLY A 246 -2.24 -14.89 9.28
N GLU A 247 -2.18 -13.76 9.99
CA GLU A 247 -3.23 -12.74 9.98
C GLU A 247 -3.23 -11.97 8.66
N ASN A 248 -4.40 -11.77 8.05
CA ASN A 248 -4.53 -11.08 6.77
C ASN A 248 -4.44 -9.54 6.91
N LYS A 249 -3.28 -9.06 7.36
CA LYS A 249 -2.98 -7.64 7.59
C LYS A 249 -1.54 -7.33 7.18
N PRO A 250 -1.17 -6.07 6.90
CA PRO A 250 0.16 -5.73 6.36
C PRO A 250 1.35 -6.29 7.15
N GLU A 251 1.23 -6.32 8.47
CA GLU A 251 2.23 -6.82 9.42
C GLU A 251 1.83 -8.16 10.06
N GLY A 252 0.97 -8.94 9.40
CA GLY A 252 0.45 -10.19 9.93
C GLY A 252 1.55 -11.22 10.17
N SER A 253 1.84 -11.53 11.44
CA SER A 253 2.82 -12.54 11.78
C SER A 253 2.34 -13.93 11.33
N ILE A 254 3.23 -14.69 10.70
CA ILE A 254 2.98 -16.08 10.32
C ILE A 254 3.61 -17.01 11.36
N ASN A 255 2.80 -17.89 11.93
CA ASN A 255 3.21 -18.81 12.98
C ASN A 255 3.18 -20.25 12.46
N LEU A 256 4.31 -20.95 12.58
CA LEU A 256 4.42 -22.37 12.25
C LEU A 256 4.12 -23.25 13.48
N MET A 257 3.29 -24.27 13.29
CA MET A 257 2.72 -25.09 14.35
C MET A 257 2.43 -26.52 13.86
N SER A 258 2.01 -27.40 14.77
CA SER A 258 1.51 -28.74 14.40
C SER A 258 0.15 -28.64 13.70
N VAL A 259 -0.22 -29.66 12.92
CA VAL A 259 -1.56 -29.75 12.30
C VAL A 259 -2.66 -29.74 13.36
N SER A 260 -2.45 -30.44 14.48
CA SER A 260 -3.40 -30.45 15.61
C SER A 260 -3.65 -29.05 16.21
N ASN A 261 -2.58 -28.26 16.39
CA ASN A 261 -2.70 -26.88 16.85
C ASN A 261 -3.38 -26.00 15.81
N LEU A 262 -3.08 -26.22 14.52
CA LEU A 262 -3.73 -25.51 13.43
C LEU A 262 -5.24 -25.78 13.40
N ASN A 263 -5.67 -27.05 13.51
CA ASN A 263 -7.07 -27.45 13.64
C ASN A 263 -7.75 -26.69 14.79
N THR A 264 -7.09 -26.65 15.95
CA THR A 264 -7.59 -25.93 17.14
C THR A 264 -7.76 -24.44 16.90
N GLN A 265 -6.77 -23.79 16.27
CA GLN A 265 -6.83 -22.36 15.96
C GLN A 265 -7.95 -22.04 14.96
N ILE A 266 -8.08 -22.83 13.89
CA ILE A 266 -9.16 -22.65 12.90
C ILE A 266 -10.52 -22.81 13.57
N LYS A 267 -10.71 -23.86 14.38
CA LYS A 267 -11.95 -24.09 15.13
C LYS A 267 -12.32 -22.88 15.99
N ASN A 268 -11.37 -22.36 16.75
CA ASN A 268 -11.59 -21.19 17.62
C ASN A 268 -11.98 -19.95 16.81
N LEU A 269 -11.35 -19.73 15.66
CA LEU A 269 -11.63 -18.57 14.80
C LEU A 269 -12.98 -18.68 14.09
N TYR A 270 -13.42 -19.88 13.71
CA TYR A 270 -14.76 -20.09 13.14
C TYR A 270 -15.88 -19.92 14.19
N GLY A 271 -15.56 -19.99 15.49
CA GLY A 271 -16.55 -19.92 16.57
C GLY A 271 -17.59 -21.05 16.55
N GLN A 272 -17.30 -22.13 15.83
CA GLN A 272 -18.22 -23.26 15.62
C GLN A 272 -17.90 -24.44 16.54
N ARG A 273 -18.91 -25.29 16.78
CA ARG A 273 -18.78 -26.46 17.68
C ARG A 273 -18.07 -27.65 17.04
N SER A 274 -18.14 -27.77 15.72
CA SER A 274 -17.55 -28.89 14.98
C SER A 274 -16.03 -28.92 15.14
N GLU A 275 -15.48 -30.11 15.32
CA GLU A 275 -14.03 -30.30 15.24
C GLU A 275 -13.56 -30.09 13.80
N ILE A 276 -12.40 -29.44 13.66
CA ILE A 276 -11.71 -29.31 12.37
C ILE A 276 -10.70 -30.44 12.27
N ASN A 277 -10.73 -31.19 11.17
CA ASN A 277 -9.74 -32.23 10.89
C ASN A 277 -9.21 -32.02 9.47
N ILE A 278 -8.01 -31.46 9.31
CA ILE A 278 -7.44 -31.22 7.98
C ILE A 278 -6.90 -32.52 7.34
N PHE A 279 -6.27 -33.38 8.13
CA PHE A 279 -5.71 -34.66 7.68
C PHE A 279 -6.12 -35.77 8.62
N VAL A 280 -6.27 -36.99 8.09
CA VAL A 280 -6.44 -38.21 8.89
C VAL A 280 -5.26 -38.34 9.86
N ASP A 281 -5.57 -38.55 11.14
CA ASP A 281 -4.60 -38.69 12.24
C ASP A 281 -3.53 -37.57 12.27
N ASP A 282 -3.91 -36.34 11.88
CA ASP A 282 -3.01 -35.18 11.75
C ASP A 282 -1.75 -35.45 10.90
N CYS A 283 -1.83 -36.45 10.00
CA CYS A 283 -0.74 -36.97 9.18
C CYS A 283 0.49 -37.37 10.03
N PHE A 284 0.33 -38.39 10.87
CA PHE A 284 1.40 -38.98 11.69
C PHE A 284 2.09 -37.95 12.60
N HIS A 285 1.29 -37.16 13.31
CA HIS A 285 1.77 -36.05 14.15
C HIS A 285 3.01 -36.41 14.99
N ASP A 286 4.10 -35.66 14.79
CA ASP A 286 5.37 -35.83 15.50
C ASP A 286 6.02 -34.45 15.79
N ASN A 287 5.98 -34.04 17.06
CA ASN A 287 6.51 -32.76 17.50
C ASN A 287 8.03 -32.63 17.31
N ASN A 288 8.80 -33.72 17.37
CA ASN A 288 10.25 -33.65 17.19
C ASN A 288 10.59 -33.31 15.73
N LYS A 289 9.83 -33.86 14.78
CA LYS A 289 9.97 -33.55 13.36
C LYS A 289 9.53 -32.12 13.06
N LEU A 290 8.47 -31.64 13.71
CA LEU A 290 8.05 -30.24 13.62
C LEU A 290 9.18 -29.28 14.01
N ASP A 291 9.90 -29.55 15.09
CA ASP A 291 11.00 -28.67 15.52
C ASP A 291 12.17 -28.68 14.53
N GLN A 292 12.46 -29.82 13.89
CA GLN A 292 13.42 -29.87 12.78
C GLN A 292 12.96 -29.02 11.58
N VAL A 293 11.67 -29.09 11.23
CA VAL A 293 11.08 -28.25 10.18
C VAL A 293 11.19 -26.77 10.55
N LYS A 294 10.86 -26.37 11.79
CA LYS A 294 11.00 -24.98 12.26
C LYS A 294 12.43 -24.46 12.09
N VAL A 295 13.43 -25.25 12.48
CA VAL A 295 14.85 -24.86 12.34
C VAL A 295 15.21 -24.67 10.87
N LYS A 296 14.78 -25.58 9.98
CA LYS A 296 15.02 -25.47 8.54
C LYS A 296 14.30 -24.26 7.93
N PHE A 297 13.03 -24.05 8.25
CA PHE A 297 12.27 -22.87 7.81
C PHE A 297 12.94 -21.58 8.26
N GLN A 298 13.31 -21.47 9.54
CA GLN A 298 13.99 -20.30 10.07
C GLN A 298 15.35 -20.06 9.38
N LYS A 299 16.11 -21.14 9.13
CA LYS A 299 17.37 -21.05 8.38
C LYS A 299 17.14 -20.57 6.94
N SER A 300 16.16 -21.11 6.23
CA SER A 300 15.82 -20.70 4.86
C SER A 300 15.28 -19.27 4.80
N ILE A 301 14.47 -18.85 5.76
CA ILE A 301 13.99 -17.47 5.91
C ILE A 301 15.15 -16.52 6.15
N ASN A 302 16.11 -16.89 7.01
CA ASN A 302 17.32 -16.13 7.30
C ASN A 302 18.29 -16.12 6.12
N GLN A 303 18.41 -17.22 5.39
CA GLN A 303 19.23 -17.34 4.20
C GLN A 303 18.65 -16.50 3.06
N GLN A 304 17.34 -16.49 2.85
CA GLN A 304 16.70 -15.58 1.90
C GLN A 304 16.86 -14.11 2.30
N ILE A 305 16.94 -13.78 3.59
CA ILE A 305 17.31 -12.43 4.05
C ILE A 305 18.75 -12.12 3.67
N LYS A 306 19.68 -13.07 3.81
CA LYS A 306 21.11 -12.91 3.45
C LYS A 306 21.36 -12.90 1.93
N GLU A 307 20.65 -13.69 1.15
CA GLU A 307 20.68 -13.70 -0.31
C GLU A 307 20.04 -12.44 -0.88
N LYS A 308 19.00 -11.90 -0.23
CA LYS A 308 18.50 -10.53 -0.49
C LYS A 308 19.49 -9.45 -0.05
N GLN A 309 20.30 -9.66 0.99
CA GLN A 309 21.41 -8.75 1.31
C GLN A 309 22.55 -8.81 0.27
N GLY A 310 22.68 -9.92 -0.47
CA GLY A 310 23.64 -10.08 -1.57
C GLY A 310 23.12 -9.63 -2.95
N ASP A 311 21.81 -9.72 -3.21
CA ASP A 311 21.25 -9.50 -4.55
C ASP A 311 19.86 -8.82 -4.61
N GLN A 312 19.24 -8.41 -3.49
CA GLN A 312 18.01 -7.61 -3.52
C GLN A 312 17.69 -6.92 -2.18
N ILE A 313 18.27 -5.74 -2.02
CA ILE A 313 17.78 -4.62 -1.23
C ILE A 313 16.22 -4.59 -1.32
N MET A 314 15.50 -4.24 -0.24
CA MET A 314 14.32 -3.35 -0.41
C MET A 314 14.72 -2.33 -1.50
N SER A 315 13.90 -1.94 -2.50
CA SER A 315 14.41 -0.95 -3.49
C SER A 315 15.17 0.13 -2.72
N SER A 316 16.39 0.48 -3.16
CA SER A 316 17.29 1.37 -2.41
C SER A 316 16.53 2.54 -1.81
N ASP A 317 15.54 3.02 -2.54
CA ASP A 317 14.62 4.10 -2.23
C ASP A 317 13.70 3.76 -1.04
N MET A 318 13.11 2.56 -0.95
CA MET A 318 12.34 2.13 0.23
C MET A 318 13.21 1.94 1.48
N GLN A 319 14.42 1.39 1.35
CA GLN A 319 15.32 1.24 2.51
C GLN A 319 15.78 2.61 3.00
N ASN A 320 16.11 3.50 2.06
CA ASN A 320 16.46 4.87 2.35
C ASN A 320 15.29 5.65 2.93
N THR A 321 14.06 5.44 2.43
CA THR A 321 12.82 6.02 2.96
C THR A 321 12.60 5.57 4.40
N TYR A 322 12.73 4.27 4.68
CA TYR A 322 12.60 3.74 6.04
C TYR A 322 13.67 4.30 7.00
N VAL A 323 14.93 4.36 6.57
CA VAL A 323 16.03 4.93 7.38
C VAL A 323 15.84 6.44 7.59
N ALA A 324 15.41 7.18 6.56
CA ALA A 324 15.15 8.61 6.65
C ALA A 324 13.94 8.90 7.55
N LEU A 325 12.86 8.11 7.44
CA LEU A 325 11.71 8.17 8.34
C LEU A 325 12.10 7.88 9.78
N LYS A 326 12.97 6.90 10.03
CA LYS A 326 13.47 6.60 11.37
C LYS A 326 14.28 7.77 11.95
N ARG A 327 15.18 8.38 11.16
CA ARG A 327 15.93 9.57 11.57
C ARG A 327 15.03 10.78 11.82
N ALA A 328 14.01 10.98 11.00
CA ALA A 328 13.01 12.03 11.20
C ALA A 328 12.17 11.81 12.47
N ALA A 329 11.86 10.55 12.80
CA ALA A 329 11.08 10.19 13.98
C ALA A 329 11.87 10.31 15.31
N ASP A 330 13.19 10.16 15.29
CA ASP A 330 14.07 10.32 16.46
C ASP A 330 14.12 11.79 16.97
N GLY A 331 13.56 12.75 16.23
CA GLY A 331 13.42 14.17 16.61
C GLY A 331 12.03 14.55 17.12
N ASN A 332 11.59 13.99 18.25
CA ASN A 332 10.37 14.37 19.01
C ASN A 332 9.02 14.30 18.26
N VAL A 333 8.60 13.12 17.79
CA VAL A 333 7.21 12.89 17.38
C VAL A 333 6.37 12.42 18.57
N VAL A 334 5.28 13.15 18.89
CA VAL A 334 4.26 12.72 19.86
C VAL A 334 3.54 11.49 19.28
N SER A 335 3.74 10.35 19.94
CA SER A 335 3.07 9.09 19.66
C SER A 335 1.58 9.21 19.89
N GLU A 336 0.78 9.34 18.83
CA GLU A 336 -0.59 8.81 18.82
C GLU A 336 -1.11 8.58 17.39
N LYS A 337 -1.49 7.32 17.14
CA LYS A 337 -2.41 6.77 16.13
C LYS A 337 -1.82 6.08 14.88
N LYS A 338 -2.26 4.82 14.78
CA LYS A 338 -2.19 3.82 13.69
C LYS A 338 -2.06 4.44 12.30
N PHE A 339 -0.97 4.10 11.62
CA PHE A 339 -0.77 4.40 10.20
C PHE A 339 -1.60 3.45 9.34
N LYS A 340 -2.38 3.98 8.40
CA LYS A 340 -3.11 3.21 7.38
C LYS A 340 -2.40 3.50 6.05
N VAL A 341 -1.65 2.54 5.53
CA VAL A 341 -0.89 2.70 4.27
C VAL A 341 -1.79 2.28 3.12
N SER A 342 -2.44 3.24 2.47
CA SER A 342 -3.06 3.05 1.16
C SER A 342 -2.15 3.73 0.12
N GLN A 343 -1.55 2.96 -0.80
CA GLN A 343 -0.62 3.46 -1.84
C GLN A 343 0.56 4.33 -1.32
N MET A 344 1.61 3.76 -0.70
CA MET A 344 2.86 4.45 -0.30
C MET A 344 2.74 5.91 0.23
N THR A 345 1.58 6.32 0.73
CA THR A 345 1.34 7.68 1.18
C THR A 345 1.22 7.63 2.69
N ILE A 346 2.33 7.99 3.33
CA ILE A 346 2.44 8.01 4.79
C ILE A 346 2.06 9.42 5.23
N LYS A 347 1.04 9.54 6.07
CA LYS A 347 0.75 10.80 6.76
C LYS A 347 1.73 10.96 7.91
N LEU A 348 2.52 12.02 7.87
CA LEU A 348 3.46 12.41 8.92
C LEU A 348 2.92 13.64 9.65
N ALA A 349 3.14 13.70 10.96
CA ALA A 349 2.78 14.84 11.79
C ALA A 349 4.03 15.37 12.51
N PHE A 350 4.24 16.68 12.44
CA PHE A 350 5.35 17.39 13.07
C PHE A 350 4.81 18.38 14.10
N ASP A 351 5.56 18.57 15.18
CA ASP A 351 5.28 19.50 16.27
C ASP A 351 5.58 20.96 15.90
N SER A 352 6.40 21.20 14.87
CA SER A 352 6.68 22.53 14.36
C SER A 352 6.99 22.52 12.86
N ILE A 353 6.84 23.67 12.22
CA ILE A 353 7.27 23.84 10.83
C ILE A 353 8.80 23.65 10.67
N ILE A 354 9.59 23.99 11.70
CA ILE A 354 11.06 23.87 11.67
C ILE A 354 11.48 22.40 11.64
N THR A 355 10.86 21.57 12.50
CA THR A 355 11.11 20.11 12.53
C THR A 355 10.67 19.46 11.23
N TYR A 356 9.55 19.89 10.65
CA TYR A 356 9.13 19.50 9.30
C TYR A 356 10.20 19.81 8.23
N TYR A 357 10.71 21.04 8.14
CA TYR A 357 11.69 21.40 7.10
C TYR A 357 13.01 20.64 7.24
N ASN A 358 13.47 20.41 8.47
CA ASN A 358 14.66 19.60 8.72
C ASN A 358 14.46 18.14 8.28
N ALA A 359 13.32 17.53 8.63
CA ALA A 359 13.00 16.16 8.23
C ALA A 359 12.83 16.02 6.71
N VAL A 360 12.16 16.96 6.05
CA VAL A 360 11.94 16.92 4.60
C VAL A 360 13.24 17.06 3.82
N LYS A 361 14.19 17.86 4.30
CA LYS A 361 15.53 17.94 3.70
C LYS A 361 16.20 16.56 3.65
N ASP A 362 16.14 15.82 4.75
CA ASP A 362 16.75 14.50 4.83
C ASP A 362 15.99 13.45 4.00
N LEU A 363 14.66 13.53 3.95
CA LEU A 363 13.81 12.69 3.09
C LEU A 363 14.13 12.89 1.60
N LYS A 364 14.30 14.14 1.17
CA LYS A 364 14.68 14.46 -0.23
C LYS A 364 16.07 13.93 -0.58
N ILE A 365 17.06 14.17 0.28
CA ILE A 365 18.45 13.77 0.03
C ILE A 365 18.62 12.26 0.08
N SER A 366 18.07 11.61 1.10
CA SER A 366 18.33 10.20 1.36
C SER A 366 17.42 9.31 0.54
N ALA A 367 16.14 9.69 0.39
CA ALA A 367 15.08 8.81 -0.07
C ALA A 367 14.37 9.27 -1.35
N GLY A 368 14.77 10.40 -1.95
CA GLY A 368 14.12 10.93 -3.16
C GLY A 368 12.61 11.15 -2.95
N SER A 369 12.22 11.53 -1.73
CA SER A 369 10.82 11.64 -1.33
C SER A 369 10.51 13.06 -0.86
N ALA A 370 9.33 13.56 -1.21
CA ALA A 370 8.76 14.80 -0.71
C ALA A 370 7.67 14.50 0.33
N CYS A 371 7.40 15.44 1.24
CA CYS A 371 6.23 15.35 2.12
C CYS A 371 5.34 16.56 1.85
N LEU A 372 4.18 16.35 1.24
CA LEU A 372 3.30 17.45 0.83
C LEU A 372 2.38 17.83 1.98
N ILE A 373 2.50 19.06 2.46
CA ILE A 373 1.62 19.59 3.52
C ILE A 373 0.16 19.45 3.07
N THR A 374 -0.62 18.76 3.90
CA THR A 374 -2.07 18.57 3.73
C THR A 374 -2.85 19.36 4.76
N ARG A 375 -2.20 19.76 5.86
CA ARG A 375 -2.78 20.58 6.91
C ARG A 375 -1.71 21.25 7.75
N VAL A 376 -1.97 22.49 8.14
CA VAL A 376 -1.23 23.21 9.17
C VAL A 376 -2.22 23.58 10.26
N LYS A 377 -1.88 23.31 11.52
CA LYS A 377 -2.72 23.62 12.69
C LYS A 377 -1.93 24.49 13.67
N PRO A 378 -2.52 25.57 14.19
CA PRO A 378 -1.91 26.26 15.32
C PRO A 378 -1.87 25.37 16.57
N LEU A 379 -0.74 25.30 17.26
CA LEU A 379 -0.66 24.62 18.56
C LEU A 379 -1.30 25.49 19.64
N VAL A 380 -2.54 25.19 20.00
CA VAL A 380 -3.17 25.77 21.20
C VAL A 380 -2.48 25.18 22.44
N ARG A 381 -1.58 25.94 23.07
CA ARG A 381 -1.02 25.62 24.38
C ARG A 381 -2.10 25.82 25.45
N SER A 382 -2.71 24.74 25.93
CA SER A 382 -3.34 24.74 27.26
C SER A 382 -2.24 24.71 28.32
N ASP A 383 -2.23 25.72 29.19
CA ASP A 383 -1.30 26.04 30.28
C ASP A 383 -0.44 24.91 30.88
N PHE A 384 0.87 25.15 31.00
CA PHE A 384 1.59 25.40 32.28
C PHE A 384 3.13 25.31 32.07
N ARG A 385 3.80 26.37 32.55
CA ARG A 385 5.26 26.56 32.81
C ARG A 385 6.10 27.23 31.71
N LYS A 386 6.47 28.47 32.04
CA LYS A 386 7.48 29.35 31.45
C LYS A 386 8.75 28.63 30.96
N ARG A 387 9.05 28.79 29.68
CA ARG A 387 10.36 29.18 29.13
C ARG A 387 10.12 29.96 27.84
N ASP A 388 10.68 31.16 27.76
CA ASP A 388 10.70 32.02 26.57
C ASP A 388 11.35 31.28 25.39
N VAL A 389 10.51 30.82 24.47
CA VAL A 389 10.86 30.62 23.07
C VAL A 389 9.70 31.22 22.29
N SER A 390 9.90 32.44 21.78
CA SER A 390 8.92 33.23 21.03
C SER A 390 8.71 32.69 19.61
N GLY A 391 8.22 31.45 19.50
CA GLY A 391 7.89 30.81 18.22
C GLY A 391 6.42 30.39 18.23
N VAL A 392 5.65 30.91 17.27
CA VAL A 392 4.38 30.30 16.87
C VAL A 392 4.75 28.93 16.29
N SER A 393 4.46 27.86 17.03
CA SER A 393 4.74 26.50 16.56
C SER A 393 3.47 25.96 15.93
N ASP A 394 3.47 25.84 14.61
CA ASP A 394 2.36 25.20 13.89
C ASP A 394 2.63 23.71 13.79
N ALA A 395 1.66 22.88 14.19
CA ALA A 395 1.69 21.46 13.93
C ALA A 395 1.38 21.21 12.45
N VAL A 396 2.21 20.41 11.78
CA VAL A 396 2.13 20.19 10.32
C VAL A 396 1.80 18.74 10.05
N GLU A 397 0.75 18.49 9.27
CA GLU A 397 0.42 17.17 8.71
C GLU A 397 0.77 17.15 7.22
N CYS A 398 1.59 16.20 6.79
CA CYS A 398 1.98 16.06 5.39
C CYS A 398 1.86 14.63 4.86
N LEU A 399 1.73 14.52 3.54
CA LEU A 399 1.61 13.28 2.79
C LEU A 399 2.95 12.95 2.14
N LEU A 400 3.60 11.87 2.57
CA LEU A 400 4.83 11.40 1.96
C LEU A 400 4.55 10.87 0.55
N VAL A 401 5.27 11.39 -0.44
CA VAL A 401 5.17 11.00 -1.85
C VAL A 401 6.57 10.90 -2.47
N PRO A 402 6.78 10.09 -3.52
CA PRO A 402 8.00 10.17 -4.31
C PRO A 402 8.17 11.58 -4.91
N GLU A 403 9.40 12.10 -4.92
CA GLU A 403 9.69 13.38 -5.57
C GLU A 403 9.47 13.22 -7.08
N ARG A 404 8.58 14.05 -7.66
CA ARG A 404 8.22 13.91 -9.08
C ARG A 404 9.39 14.34 -9.97
N HIS A 405 9.95 13.39 -10.70
CA HIS A 405 10.98 13.67 -11.72
C HIS A 405 10.43 14.28 -13.02
N MET A 406 9.10 14.31 -13.21
CA MET A 406 8.45 14.80 -14.45
C MET A 406 7.86 16.21 -14.30
N THR A 407 8.54 17.11 -13.58
CA THR A 407 8.17 18.53 -13.52
C THR A 407 9.34 19.42 -13.92
N ALA A 408 9.05 20.56 -14.54
CA ALA A 408 10.03 21.63 -14.70
C ALA A 408 10.47 22.16 -13.33
N ALA A 409 11.58 22.92 -13.31
CA ALA A 409 12.11 23.48 -12.08
C ALA A 409 11.11 24.43 -11.38
N ASP A 410 10.18 25.03 -12.11
CA ASP A 410 9.10 25.87 -11.57
C ASP A 410 7.88 25.07 -11.05
N GLY A 411 7.90 23.74 -11.18
CA GLY A 411 6.82 22.83 -10.78
C GLY A 411 5.79 22.53 -11.87
N SER A 412 5.93 23.08 -13.08
CA SER A 412 5.02 22.78 -14.20
C SER A 412 5.12 21.30 -14.63
N PRO A 413 4.00 20.61 -14.90
CA PRO A 413 4.02 19.22 -15.34
C PRO A 413 4.60 19.07 -16.76
N CYS A 414 5.53 18.12 -16.94
CA CYS A 414 6.16 17.86 -18.24
C CYS A 414 5.32 16.91 -19.10
N SER A 415 5.18 17.20 -20.40
CA SER A 415 4.71 16.23 -21.40
C SER A 415 5.80 15.23 -21.80
N SER A 416 7.06 15.66 -21.81
CA SER A 416 8.22 14.79 -21.99
C SER A 416 9.43 15.30 -21.21
N PHE A 417 10.32 14.37 -20.84
CA PHE A 417 11.46 14.62 -19.97
C PHE A 417 12.74 14.04 -20.60
N SER A 418 13.83 14.81 -20.56
CA SER A 418 15.15 14.32 -20.95
C SER A 418 16.21 14.83 -19.98
N ASP A 419 16.97 13.91 -19.41
CA ASP A 419 18.10 14.20 -18.52
C ASP A 419 19.42 13.77 -19.15
N SER A 420 20.44 14.59 -18.98
CA SER A 420 21.78 14.38 -19.51
C SER A 420 22.81 14.98 -18.56
N ARG A 421 24.09 14.59 -18.73
CA ARG A 421 25.19 15.15 -17.93
C ARG A 421 25.25 16.68 -17.93
N TYR A 422 24.76 17.33 -18.99
CA TYR A 422 24.91 18.78 -19.19
C TYR A 422 23.66 19.58 -18.88
N SER A 423 22.47 18.99 -19.03
CA SER A 423 21.21 19.70 -18.82
C SER A 423 20.05 18.74 -18.60
N CYS A 424 19.12 19.15 -17.74
CA CYS A 424 17.80 18.56 -17.60
C CYS A 424 16.79 19.43 -18.36
N ARG A 425 16.00 18.82 -19.25
CA ARG A 425 14.99 19.49 -20.08
C ARG A 425 13.61 18.86 -19.91
N CYS A 426 12.62 19.72 -19.72
CA CYS A 426 11.21 19.41 -19.60
C CYS A 426 10.44 20.08 -20.75
N THR A 427 9.68 19.31 -21.52
CA THR A 427 8.84 19.86 -22.59
C THR A 427 7.43 20.11 -22.08
N ILE A 428 6.89 21.30 -22.30
CA ILE A 428 5.55 21.72 -21.90
C ILE A 428 4.92 22.37 -23.12
N ASP A 429 3.87 21.77 -23.69
CA ASP A 429 3.15 22.28 -24.86
C ASP A 429 4.06 22.70 -26.05
N GLY A 430 5.20 22.02 -26.22
CA GLY A 430 6.19 22.29 -27.27
C GLY A 430 7.32 23.26 -26.86
N GLU A 431 7.22 23.93 -25.72
CA GLU A 431 8.29 24.74 -25.14
C GLU A 431 9.22 23.90 -24.25
N ILE A 432 10.50 24.26 -24.21
CA ILE A 432 11.50 23.58 -23.38
C ILE A 432 11.85 24.43 -22.16
N LYS A 433 11.50 23.94 -20.97
CA LYS A 433 11.92 24.51 -19.68
C LYS A 433 13.03 23.66 -19.04
N SER A 434 13.86 24.29 -18.19
CA SER A 434 14.84 23.57 -17.38
C SER A 434 14.15 22.77 -16.26
N CYS A 435 14.72 21.62 -15.91
CA CYS A 435 14.29 20.80 -14.77
C CYS A 435 15.44 20.52 -13.80
N CYS A 436 15.12 19.90 -12.67
CA CYS A 436 16.12 19.54 -11.66
C CYS A 436 16.63 18.11 -11.86
N SER A 437 17.94 17.93 -11.97
CA SER A 437 18.63 16.64 -11.91
C SER A 437 19.09 16.27 -10.49
N THR A 438 18.96 17.18 -9.52
CA THR A 438 19.16 16.92 -8.09
C THR A 438 17.96 17.40 -7.28
N PRO A 439 17.74 16.93 -6.04
CA PRO A 439 16.65 17.43 -5.21
C PRO A 439 16.66 18.95 -5.07
N CYS A 440 15.46 19.55 -5.07
CA CYS A 440 15.27 20.98 -4.86
C CYS A 440 15.33 21.31 -3.37
N LEU A 441 16.43 21.95 -2.93
CA LEU A 441 16.76 22.19 -1.53
C LEU A 441 16.98 23.67 -1.24
N TYR A 442 16.59 24.12 -0.04
CA TYR A 442 16.86 25.48 0.42
C TYR A 442 18.35 25.69 0.70
N GLN A 443 18.89 26.81 0.23
CA GLN A 443 20.29 27.20 0.45
C GLN A 443 20.38 28.53 1.19
N ASP A 444 20.93 28.51 2.42
CA ASP A 444 21.01 29.69 3.30
C ASP A 444 21.89 30.83 2.73
N ASN A 445 22.87 30.53 1.88
CA ASN A 445 23.78 31.54 1.33
C ASN A 445 23.16 32.40 0.23
N VAL A 446 22.11 31.90 -0.44
CA VAL A 446 21.39 32.60 -1.52
C VAL A 446 19.91 32.82 -1.20
N ASN A 447 19.48 32.46 0.02
CA ASN A 447 18.12 32.60 0.53
C ASN A 447 17.03 32.07 -0.42
N SER A 448 17.30 30.97 -1.10
CA SER A 448 16.38 30.44 -2.10
C SER A 448 16.52 28.94 -2.27
N TYR A 449 15.50 28.32 -2.86
CA TYR A 449 15.55 26.93 -3.27
C TYR A 449 16.35 26.79 -4.57
N ARG A 450 17.30 25.85 -4.58
CA ARG A 450 18.18 25.60 -5.70
C ARG A 450 18.31 24.10 -5.97
N CYS A 451 18.50 23.77 -7.23
CA CYS A 451 18.85 22.44 -7.70
C CYS A 451 19.88 22.56 -8.83
N TYR A 452 20.51 21.44 -9.18
CA TYR A 452 21.30 21.36 -10.41
C TYR A 452 20.41 20.91 -11.56
N SER A 453 20.65 21.47 -12.75
CA SER A 453 20.21 20.97 -14.05
C SER A 453 21.48 20.55 -14.80
N GLY A 454 21.82 19.26 -14.73
CA GLY A 454 23.13 18.77 -15.17
C GLY A 454 24.24 19.35 -14.28
N GLN A 455 25.01 20.30 -14.80
CA GLN A 455 26.10 20.96 -14.07
C GLN A 455 25.78 22.39 -13.65
N THR A 456 24.67 22.97 -14.13
CA THR A 456 24.29 24.35 -13.83
C THR A 456 23.33 24.38 -12.67
N GLN A 457 23.61 25.23 -11.68
CA GLN A 457 22.69 25.47 -10.58
C GLN A 457 21.61 26.47 -11.00
N ILE A 458 20.35 26.14 -10.75
CA ILE A 458 19.17 26.95 -11.12
C ILE A 458 18.23 27.15 -9.92
N GLU A 459 17.34 28.13 -10.02
CA GLU A 459 16.20 28.25 -9.10
C GLU A 459 15.22 27.09 -9.28
N CYS A 460 14.58 26.67 -8.19
CA CYS A 460 13.55 25.65 -8.26
C CYS A 460 12.45 25.88 -7.23
N SER A 461 11.24 25.44 -7.57
CA SER A 461 10.11 25.32 -6.67
C SER A 461 10.11 23.92 -6.06
N PRO A 462 10.24 23.75 -4.73
CA PRO A 462 10.17 22.44 -4.11
C PRO A 462 8.74 21.89 -4.20
N GLN A 463 8.57 20.57 -4.23
CA GLN A 463 7.29 19.93 -3.98
C GLN A 463 7.04 19.90 -2.45
N TYR A 464 6.10 20.71 -1.93
CA TYR A 464 5.95 20.87 -0.47
C TYR A 464 4.51 21.00 0.06
N SER A 465 3.50 21.32 -0.74
CA SER A 465 2.13 21.56 -0.23
C SER A 465 1.04 21.18 -1.23
N LEU A 466 -0.06 20.65 -0.70
CA LEU A 466 -1.34 20.39 -1.37
C LEU A 466 -2.46 21.27 -0.81
N VAL A 467 -2.12 22.34 -0.09
CA VAL A 467 -3.09 23.30 0.45
C VAL A 467 -2.70 24.73 0.12
N THR A 468 -3.71 25.52 -0.24
CA THR A 468 -3.62 26.98 -0.41
C THR A 468 -3.33 27.66 0.93
N TYR A 469 -3.00 28.95 0.91
CA TYR A 469 -2.83 29.74 2.14
C TYR A 469 -4.10 29.84 3.00
N LYS A 470 -5.27 29.55 2.42
CA LYS A 470 -6.57 29.51 3.12
C LYS A 470 -6.93 28.11 3.61
N GLY A 471 -6.11 27.11 3.34
CA GLY A 471 -6.37 25.71 3.69
C GLY A 471 -7.28 24.95 2.71
N GLU A 472 -7.66 25.52 1.57
CA GLU A 472 -8.35 24.79 0.49
C GLU A 472 -7.40 23.77 -0.17
N GLN A 473 -7.94 22.61 -0.56
CA GLN A 473 -7.16 21.50 -1.15
C GLN A 473 -6.83 21.77 -2.63
N CYS A 474 -5.59 21.51 -3.00
CA CYS A 474 -5.06 21.56 -4.35
C CYS A 474 -5.19 20.20 -5.05
N LEU A 475 -5.21 20.20 -6.39
CA LEU A 475 -5.10 19.00 -7.20
C LEU A 475 -3.71 18.37 -7.07
N ASP A 476 -3.64 17.05 -7.09
CA ASP A 476 -2.38 16.32 -7.01
C ASP A 476 -1.48 16.55 -8.24
N ASP A 477 -2.03 16.83 -9.41
CA ASP A 477 -1.27 17.12 -10.64
C ASP A 477 -0.83 18.59 -10.75
N HIS A 478 -1.42 19.48 -9.95
CA HIS A 478 -1.06 20.90 -9.85
C HIS A 478 -0.95 21.36 -8.38
N PRO A 479 0.01 20.80 -7.61
CA PRO A 479 0.25 21.18 -6.22
C PRO A 479 0.82 22.61 -6.10
N CYS A 480 1.08 23.09 -4.89
CA CYS A 480 1.69 24.41 -4.73
C CYS A 480 3.08 24.49 -5.37
N ALA A 481 3.21 25.35 -6.40
CA ALA A 481 4.48 25.67 -7.06
C ALA A 481 4.45 27.09 -7.66
N THR A 482 5.51 27.51 -8.33
CA THR A 482 5.57 28.85 -8.96
C THR A 482 4.99 28.89 -10.35
N TYR A 483 5.09 27.81 -11.12
CA TYR A 483 4.57 27.72 -12.50
C TYR A 483 5.08 28.82 -13.45
N GLY A 484 6.24 29.42 -13.13
CA GLY A 484 6.87 30.51 -13.88
C GLY A 484 6.62 31.91 -13.30
N GLU A 485 5.85 32.02 -12.21
CA GLU A 485 5.51 33.28 -11.55
C GLU A 485 6.45 33.63 -10.38
N ASP A 486 6.34 34.86 -9.84
CA ASP A 486 7.05 35.32 -8.64
C ASP A 486 6.33 34.94 -7.32
N TYR A 487 5.26 34.15 -7.40
CA TYR A 487 4.46 33.68 -6.27
C TYR A 487 4.16 32.18 -6.35
N TYR A 488 3.77 31.60 -5.22
CA TYR A 488 3.33 30.20 -5.15
C TYR A 488 1.81 30.13 -5.20
N TRP A 489 1.31 29.13 -5.92
CA TRP A 489 -0.12 28.95 -6.18
C TRP A 489 -0.38 27.52 -6.64
N CYS A 490 -1.64 27.11 -6.62
CA CYS A 490 -2.08 25.78 -7.05
C CYS A 490 -3.47 25.84 -7.68
N ASN A 491 -3.84 24.78 -8.39
CA ASN A 491 -5.19 24.62 -8.89
C ASN A 491 -6.02 23.83 -7.88
N LYS A 492 -7.17 24.36 -7.48
CA LYS A 492 -7.99 23.79 -6.41
C LYS A 492 -8.83 22.63 -6.91
N ILE A 493 -9.09 21.66 -6.03
CA ILE A 493 -10.07 20.58 -6.30
C ILE A 493 -11.48 21.17 -6.52
N SER A 494 -11.80 22.25 -5.81
CA SER A 494 -13.05 23.01 -5.99
C SER A 494 -13.11 23.81 -7.31
N GLY A 495 -12.01 23.82 -8.07
CA GLY A 495 -11.86 24.55 -9.33
C GLY A 495 -11.19 25.92 -9.15
N GLY A 496 -10.37 26.28 -10.13
CA GLY A 496 -9.68 27.57 -10.22
C GLY A 496 -8.38 27.64 -9.43
N TRP A 497 -7.58 28.66 -9.74
CA TRP A 497 -6.28 28.89 -9.09
C TRP A 497 -6.42 29.74 -7.82
N ASP A 498 -5.62 29.42 -6.79
CA ASP A 498 -5.47 30.27 -5.61
C ASP A 498 -4.02 30.22 -5.08
N TYR A 499 -3.66 31.22 -4.29
CA TYR A 499 -2.29 31.35 -3.77
C TYR A 499 -1.96 30.28 -2.72
N CYS A 500 -0.69 29.95 -2.65
CA CYS A 500 -0.11 29.11 -1.59
C CYS A 500 0.83 29.92 -0.72
N SER A 501 0.93 29.55 0.55
CA SER A 501 1.97 30.08 1.44
C SER A 501 3.33 29.62 0.94
N PRO A 502 4.28 30.52 0.60
CA PRO A 502 5.57 30.11 0.11
C PRO A 502 6.35 29.34 1.19
N PRO A 503 7.31 28.48 0.82
CA PRO A 503 8.04 27.65 1.77
C PRO A 503 9.13 28.44 2.56
N LEU A 504 8.76 29.59 3.11
CA LEU A 504 9.63 30.57 3.79
C LEU A 504 9.39 30.56 5.30
N TRP A 505 9.79 29.48 5.96
CA TRP A 505 9.59 29.28 7.39
C TRP A 505 10.37 30.21 8.33
N ARG A 506 11.33 30.97 7.79
CA ARG A 506 12.06 32.02 8.52
C ARG A 506 11.56 33.42 8.22
N SER A 507 10.45 33.55 7.49
CA SER A 507 9.88 34.86 7.21
C SER A 507 9.44 35.54 8.50
N LYS A 508 9.62 36.85 8.53
CA LYS A 508 9.49 37.65 9.75
C LYS A 508 8.76 38.94 9.47
N ALA A 509 7.83 39.28 10.35
CA ALA A 509 7.13 40.54 10.30
C ALA A 509 7.98 41.68 10.86
N ILE A 510 7.69 42.90 10.42
CA ILE A 510 8.35 44.13 10.88
C ILE A 510 8.19 44.37 12.38
N ASN A 511 7.12 43.82 12.99
CA ASN A 511 6.90 43.84 14.44
C ASN A 511 7.80 42.87 15.22
N GLY A 512 8.73 42.18 14.54
CA GLY A 512 9.70 41.27 15.13
C GLY A 512 9.20 39.84 15.35
N LYS A 513 7.91 39.55 15.09
CA LYS A 513 7.33 38.20 15.19
C LYS A 513 7.62 37.40 13.93
N TYR A 514 7.76 36.08 14.07
CA TYR A 514 7.80 35.18 12.92
C TYR A 514 6.42 35.11 12.26
N CYS A 515 6.40 35.00 10.94
CA CYS A 515 5.19 34.76 10.19
C CYS A 515 4.68 33.34 10.46
N ARG A 516 3.36 33.15 10.43
CA ARG A 516 2.73 31.84 10.45
C ARG A 516 3.15 31.01 9.26
N SER A 517 3.25 29.69 9.44
CA SER A 517 3.75 28.80 8.39
C SER A 517 2.75 28.58 7.25
N ASP A 518 1.45 28.63 7.54
CA ASP A 518 0.37 28.62 6.54
C ASP A 518 0.13 29.99 5.89
N HIS A 519 0.88 31.01 6.31
CA HIS A 519 0.79 32.35 5.77
C HIS A 519 2.12 33.10 5.84
N ALA A 520 3.18 32.49 5.28
CA ALA A 520 4.51 33.05 5.24
C ALA A 520 4.55 34.36 4.43
N CYS A 521 5.64 35.12 4.53
CA CYS A 521 5.71 36.42 3.87
C CYS A 521 5.55 36.35 2.33
N ALA A 522 4.45 36.91 1.81
CA ALA A 522 4.18 37.01 0.37
C ALA A 522 3.14 38.11 0.06
N LYS A 523 2.88 38.35 -1.23
CA LYS A 523 1.87 39.31 -1.68
C LYS A 523 0.43 38.80 -1.52
N TYR A 524 0.17 37.53 -1.84
CA TYR A 524 -1.20 36.95 -1.85
C TYR A 524 -2.23 37.78 -2.64
N GLY A 525 -1.80 38.40 -3.75
CA GLY A 525 -2.64 39.32 -4.54
C GLY A 525 -2.68 40.76 -4.04
N SER A 526 -1.99 41.10 -2.95
CA SER A 526 -1.79 42.46 -2.45
C SER A 526 -0.67 43.21 -3.20
N GLY A 527 -0.62 44.53 -3.04
CA GLY A 527 0.46 45.38 -3.54
C GLY A 527 1.74 45.38 -2.69
N HIS A 528 1.70 44.80 -1.49
CA HIS A 528 2.84 44.69 -0.56
C HIS A 528 2.93 43.27 0.02
N MET A 529 4.09 42.91 0.58
CA MET A 529 4.30 41.61 1.21
C MET A 529 3.86 41.65 2.67
N TRP A 530 3.03 40.70 3.07
CA TRP A 530 2.50 40.62 4.42
C TRP A 530 2.39 39.17 4.91
N CYS A 531 2.21 39.01 6.22
CA CYS A 531 1.97 37.71 6.83
C CYS A 531 1.13 37.83 8.10
N TYR A 532 0.53 36.72 8.55
CA TYR A 532 -0.08 36.63 9.88
C TYR A 532 0.99 36.35 10.93
N THR A 533 0.85 36.96 12.10
CA THR A 533 1.80 36.87 13.23
C THR A 533 1.22 36.20 14.47
N ASP A 534 -0.07 35.84 14.42
CA ASP A 534 -0.79 35.05 15.43
C ASP A 534 -2.05 34.38 14.83
N ASP A 535 -2.75 33.64 15.68
CA ASP A 535 -3.97 32.90 15.31
C ASP A 535 -5.24 33.74 15.37
N GLU A 536 -5.16 34.93 15.96
CA GLU A 536 -6.27 35.88 16.08
C GLU A 536 -6.42 36.74 14.82
N GLY A 537 -5.48 36.64 13.88
CA GLY A 537 -5.51 37.30 12.58
C GLY A 537 -4.72 38.61 12.54
N SER A 538 -3.84 38.87 13.51
CA SER A 538 -2.95 40.02 13.45
C SER A 538 -1.96 39.85 12.31
N TYR A 539 -1.92 40.81 11.39
CA TYR A 539 -1.02 40.81 10.24
C TYR A 539 -0.06 42.00 10.28
N ALA A 540 1.06 41.86 9.57
CA ALA A 540 2.03 42.92 9.41
C ALA A 540 2.80 42.76 8.10
N ASP A 541 3.37 43.87 7.64
CA ASP A 541 4.41 43.88 6.63
C ASP A 541 5.57 42.98 7.05
N CYS A 542 6.20 42.32 6.08
CA CYS A 542 7.14 41.24 6.38
C CYS A 542 8.32 41.18 5.42
N CYS A 543 9.34 40.47 5.86
CA CYS A 543 10.52 40.11 5.10
C CYS A 543 10.53 38.61 4.85
N THR A 544 11.02 38.21 3.67
CA THR A 544 11.07 36.81 3.22
C THR A 544 12.02 35.94 4.04
N SER A 545 12.97 36.55 4.77
CA SER A 545 13.95 35.86 5.62
C SER A 545 14.32 36.67 6.87
N ASP A 546 14.68 35.97 7.95
CA ASP A 546 15.15 36.52 9.23
C ASP A 546 16.66 36.80 9.20
N ASP A 547 17.11 37.64 8.26
CA ASP A 547 18.51 38.01 8.08
C ASP A 547 18.74 39.52 8.01
N CYS A 548 20.01 39.88 7.86
CA CYS A 548 20.50 41.26 7.88
C CYS A 548 20.30 42.03 6.57
N TYR A 549 19.81 41.37 5.53
CA TYR A 549 19.75 41.92 4.18
C TYR A 549 18.35 41.81 3.57
N SER A 550 17.34 41.37 4.31
CA SER A 550 15.99 41.22 3.80
C SER A 550 15.16 42.47 4.07
N ALA A 551 14.66 43.07 2.99
CA ALA A 551 13.75 44.21 3.04
C ALA A 551 12.28 43.80 2.84
N VAL A 552 11.36 44.62 3.34
CA VAL A 552 9.91 44.37 3.33
C VAL A 552 9.30 44.31 1.92
N ASN A 553 9.94 44.91 0.91
CA ASN A 553 9.53 44.78 -0.49
C ASN A 553 10.03 43.50 -1.16
N GLY A 554 10.67 42.59 -0.42
CA GLY A 554 11.29 41.38 -0.93
C GLY A 554 12.62 41.59 -1.66
N LYS A 555 13.17 42.80 -1.69
CA LYS A 555 14.51 43.06 -2.23
C LYS A 555 15.59 42.74 -1.18
N THR A 556 16.80 42.52 -1.69
CA THR A 556 18.00 42.38 -0.87
C THR A 556 18.63 43.75 -0.63
N CYS A 557 18.95 44.06 0.61
CA CYS A 557 19.74 45.23 0.99
C CYS A 557 21.13 45.18 0.35
N ARG A 558 21.73 46.34 0.06
CA ARG A 558 23.12 46.43 -0.40
C ARG A 558 24.05 45.72 0.59
N SER A 559 25.06 45.04 0.07
CA SER A 559 26.05 44.32 0.89
C SER A 559 26.81 45.23 1.87
N ASN A 560 26.98 46.52 1.53
CA ASN A 560 27.61 47.52 2.38
C ASN A 560 26.62 48.30 3.27
N HIS A 561 25.32 48.03 3.20
CA HIS A 561 24.29 48.74 3.96
C HIS A 561 23.23 47.77 4.49
N LYS A 562 23.67 46.89 5.41
CA LYS A 562 22.79 45.93 6.10
C LYS A 562 21.67 46.64 6.87
N CYS A 563 20.59 45.92 7.16
CA CYS A 563 19.50 46.40 8.00
C CYS A 563 20.01 46.93 9.35
N GLY A 564 19.56 48.13 9.69
CA GLY A 564 19.92 48.83 10.91
C GLY A 564 19.09 50.09 11.09
N TYR A 565 19.27 50.73 12.24
CA TYR A 565 18.60 51.99 12.54
C TYR A 565 19.18 53.16 11.75
N HIS A 566 20.50 53.16 11.51
CA HIS A 566 21.19 54.20 10.72
C HIS A 566 20.85 55.64 11.14
N GLY A 567 20.55 55.86 12.43
CA GLY A 567 20.15 57.17 12.97
C GLY A 567 18.65 57.40 13.10
N GLU A 568 17.81 56.49 12.60
CA GLU A 568 16.35 56.53 12.66
C GLU A 568 15.78 55.67 13.81
N ASP A 569 14.48 55.78 14.07
CA ASP A 569 13.75 54.94 15.05
C ASP A 569 13.19 53.64 14.44
N TYR A 570 13.36 53.44 13.13
CA TYR A 570 12.97 52.25 12.39
C TYR A 570 14.17 51.56 11.73
N LEU A 571 14.02 50.27 11.45
CA LEU A 571 15.03 49.49 10.73
C LEU A 571 14.85 49.66 9.22
N TRP A 572 15.92 50.00 8.51
CA TRP A 572 15.89 50.16 7.06
C TRP A 572 17.25 49.87 6.40
N CYS A 573 17.23 49.79 5.08
CA CYS A 573 18.42 49.68 4.25
C CYS A 573 18.21 50.25 2.84
N TYR A 574 19.30 50.55 2.12
CA TYR A 574 19.24 50.76 0.68
C TYR A 574 19.16 49.43 -0.08
N THR A 575 18.33 49.36 -1.13
CA THR A 575 18.08 48.14 -1.92
C THR A 575 18.74 48.13 -3.30
N ASP A 576 19.23 49.26 -3.79
CA ASP A 576 19.98 49.42 -5.06
C ASP A 576 20.86 50.66 -4.98
N TYR A 577 21.79 50.87 -5.91
CA TYR A 577 22.75 51.99 -5.93
C TYR A 577 22.18 53.35 -6.35
N GLU A 578 20.88 53.45 -6.58
CA GLU A 578 20.17 54.70 -6.92
C GLU A 578 19.49 55.32 -5.70
N ASP A 579 19.95 54.92 -4.51
CA ASP A 579 19.46 55.35 -3.20
C ASP A 579 17.98 55.05 -2.92
N ASN A 580 17.40 54.07 -3.61
CA ASN A 580 16.11 53.51 -3.18
C ASN A 580 16.30 52.71 -1.90
N TRP A 581 15.44 52.94 -0.92
CA TRP A 581 15.50 52.32 0.41
C TRP A 581 14.18 51.65 0.78
N HIS A 582 14.23 50.75 1.75
CA HIS A 582 13.04 50.10 2.27
C HIS A 582 13.20 49.64 3.73
N TYR A 583 12.07 49.45 4.42
CA TYR A 583 12.04 48.91 5.79
C TYR A 583 12.58 47.49 5.88
N CYS A 584 13.08 47.14 7.06
CA CYS A 584 13.70 45.87 7.42
C CYS A 584 13.00 45.23 8.62
N CYS A 585 13.16 43.91 8.78
CA CYS A 585 12.53 43.16 9.88
C CYS A 585 13.51 42.72 10.99
N LYS A 586 14.82 42.89 10.80
CA LYS A 586 15.85 42.49 11.77
C LYS A 586 17.02 43.46 11.81
N SER A 587 17.38 43.87 13.03
CA SER A 587 18.63 44.60 13.28
C SER A 587 19.79 43.61 13.36
N CYS A 588 20.94 44.01 12.83
CA CYS A 588 22.18 43.24 12.89
C CYS A 588 23.32 44.03 13.56
N TRP A 589 22.96 44.85 14.54
CA TRP A 589 23.83 45.67 15.36
C TRP A 589 23.71 45.29 16.82
#